data_AF-A0AAV5YXC4-F1
#
_entry.id   AF-A0AAV5YXC4-F1
#
_cell.length_a   1.000
_cell.length_b   1.000
_cell.length_c   1.000
_cell.angle_alpha   90.00
_cell.angle_beta   90.00
_cell.angle_gamma   90.00
#
_symmetry.space_group_name_H-M   'P 1'
#
loop_
_entity.id
_entity.type
_entity.pdbx_description
1 polymer ?
#
loop_
_entity_poly.entity_id
_entity_poly.type
_entity_poly.pdbx_seq_one_letter_code
_entity_poly.pdbx_strand_id
1 'polypeptide(L)' 'MPMFEVGDPVERREWIGMTKGQVVEVTRDDATVAVEWQVGFRLAGTRTTERADDLRKSV' A
#
# COMPACT_ATOMS: atom_id res chain seq x y z
N MET A 1 -18.17 0.62 -3.17
CA MET A 1 -17.38 0.97 -1.99
C MET A 1 -15.93 0.97 -2.42
N PRO A 2 -15.11 1.97 -2.05
CA PRO A 2 -13.69 1.97 -2.38
C PRO A 2 -13.03 0.72 -1.76
N MET A 3 -12.17 0.07 -2.53
CA MET A 3 -11.46 -1.15 -2.13
C MET A 3 -10.46 -0.84 -1.02
N PHE A 4 -9.91 0.37 -1.00
CA PHE A 4 -9.00 0.87 0.03
C PHE A 4 -9.34 2.31 0.40
N GLU A 5 -9.08 2.68 1.65
CA GLU A 5 -9.22 4.04 2.15
C GLU A 5 -7.88 4.61 2.62
N VAL A 6 -7.75 5.94 2.63
CA VAL A 6 -6.55 6.58 3.19
C VAL A 6 -6.45 6.21 4.68
N GLY A 7 -5.30 5.66 5.07
CA GLY A 7 -5.03 5.10 6.38
C GLY A 7 -5.12 3.58 6.44
N ASP A 8 -5.69 2.91 5.43
CA ASP A 8 -5.78 1.46 5.40
C ASP A 8 -4.37 0.83 5.40
N PRO A 9 -4.10 -0.14 6.28
CA PRO A 9 -2.88 -0.93 6.23
C PRO A 9 -2.97 -1.93 5.08
N VAL A 10 -1.95 -1.94 4.24
CA VAL A 10 -1.86 -2.83 3.08
C VAL A 10 -0.56 -3.61 3.11
N GLU A 11 -0.57 -4.76 2.47
CA GLU A 11 0.60 -5.61 2.34
C GLU A 11 0.80 -5.96 0.87
N ARG A 12 2.06 -5.94 0.46
CA ARG A 12 2.49 -6.47 -0.82
C ARG A 12 3.36 -7.69 -0.59
N ARG A 13 3.09 -8.73 -1.37
CA ARG A 13 3.92 -9.93 -1.39
C ARG A 13 5.11 -9.69 -2.32
N GLU A 14 6.30 -9.75 -1.77
CA GLU A 14 7.54 -9.69 -2.53
C GLU A 14 8.26 -11.04 -2.49
N TRP A 15 9.25 -11.22 -3.35
CA TRP A 15 10.01 -12.47 -3.43
C TRP A 15 10.73 -12.80 -2.12
N ILE A 16 11.11 -11.77 -1.35
CA ILE A 16 11.90 -11.89 -0.12
C ILE A 16 11.04 -11.89 1.16
N GLY A 17 9.73 -11.71 1.06
CA GLY A 17 8.84 -11.59 2.23
C GLY A 17 7.57 -10.81 1.96
N MET A 18 6.94 -10.35 3.05
CA MET A 18 5.79 -9.45 2.99
C MET A 18 6.24 -8.05 3.40
N THR A 19 5.94 -7.07 2.55
CA THR A 19 6.22 -5.66 2.81
C THR A 19 4.90 -5.00 3.22
N LYS A 20 4.90 -4.38 4.40
CA LYS A 20 3.73 -3.66 4.93
C LYS A 20 3.80 -2.19 4.54
N GLY A 21 2.65 -1.60 4.29
CA GLY A 21 2.51 -0.19 3.97
C GLY A 21 1.18 0.35 4.44
N GLN A 22 0.99 1.65 4.23
CA GLN A 22 -0.25 2.35 4.53
C GLN A 22 -0.68 3.16 3.33
N VAL A 23 -1.96 3.10 2.99
CA VAL A 23 -2.53 3.92 1.93
C VAL A 23 -2.53 5.37 2.37
N VAL A 24 -1.90 6.25 1.60
CA VAL A 24 -1.83 7.69 1.87
C VAL A 24 -2.64 8.51 0.88
N GLU A 25 -3.01 7.92 -0.26
CA GLU A 25 -3.84 8.57 -1.27
C GLU A 25 -4.61 7.51 -2.06
N VAL A 26 -5.85 7.81 -2.43
CA VAL A 26 -6.69 6.95 -3.26
C VAL A 26 -7.16 7.78 -4.45
N THR A 27 -6.96 7.28 -5.66
CA THR A 27 -7.47 7.95 -6.85
C THR A 27 -8.99 7.83 -6.92
N ARG A 28 -9.65 8.80 -7.57
CA ARG A 28 -11.12 8.91 -7.61
C ARG A 28 -11.80 7.71 -8.27
N ASP A 29 -11.07 7.00 -9.12
CA ASP A 29 -11.51 5.80 -9.83
C ASP A 29 -11.18 4.50 -9.10
N ASP A 30 -10.55 4.57 -7.92
CA ASP A 30 -10.12 3.43 -7.08
C ASP A 30 -9.16 2.43 -7.77
N ALA A 31 -8.75 2.72 -9.00
CA ALA A 31 -7.88 1.86 -9.80
C ALA A 31 -6.44 1.85 -9.29
N THR A 32 -5.98 2.97 -8.74
CA THR A 32 -4.65 3.12 -8.16
C THR A 32 -4.70 3.83 -6.82
N VAL A 33 -3.81 3.42 -5.92
CA VAL A 33 -3.67 4.00 -4.60
C VAL A 33 -2.19 4.27 -4.34
N ALA A 34 -1.87 5.40 -3.71
CA ALA A 34 -0.52 5.64 -3.24
C ALA A 34 -0.35 4.99 -1.87
N VAL A 35 0.67 4.15 -1.76
CA VAL A 35 1.03 3.46 -0.54
C VAL A 35 2.38 3.98 -0.07
N GLU A 36 2.45 4.32 1.21
CA GLU A 36 3.71 4.54 1.90
C GLU A 36 4.18 3.21 2.52
N TRP A 37 5.30 2.69 2.03
CA TRP A 37 5.84 1.40 2.47
C TRP A 37 6.76 1.55 3.68
N GLN A 38 6.63 0.60 4.60
CA GLN A 38 7.49 0.45 5.77
C GLN A 38 8.54 -0.63 5.48
N VAL A 39 9.78 -0.20 5.16
CA VAL A 39 10.91 -1.11 4.96
C VAL A 39 11.75 -1.14 6.24
N GLY A 40 12.04 -2.33 6.77
CA GLY A 40 12.74 -2.53 8.03
C GLY A 40 14.13 -1.86 8.09
N PHE A 41 14.44 -1.26 9.24
CA PHE A 41 15.71 -0.62 9.61
C PHE A 41 16.23 0.43 8.60
N ARG A 42 15.74 1.68 8.74
CA ARG A 42 16.32 2.96 8.23
C ARG A 42 15.92 3.49 6.84
N LEU A 43 14.94 2.94 6.14
CA LEU A 43 14.36 3.59 4.96
C LEU A 43 12.84 3.73 5.12
N ALA A 44 12.44 4.63 6.02
CA ALA A 44 11.05 5.06 6.13
C ALA A 44 10.69 5.98 4.94
N GLY A 45 9.51 5.79 4.35
CA GLY A 45 8.89 6.81 3.49
C GLY A 45 8.97 6.57 1.98
N THR A 46 9.14 5.33 1.51
CA THR A 46 8.98 5.07 0.07
C THR A 46 7.50 5.09 -0.30
N ARG A 47 7.06 6.22 -0.87
CA ARG A 47 5.73 6.37 -1.45
C ARG A 47 5.73 5.86 -2.89
N THR A 48 4.90 4.87 -3.19
CA THR A 48 4.68 4.40 -4.56
C THR A 48 3.20 4.39 -4.89
N THR A 49 2.88 4.58 -6.15
CA THR A 49 1.52 4.41 -6.66
C THR A 49 1.36 2.99 -7.18
N GLU A 50 0.50 2.22 -6.53
CA GLU A 50 0.26 0.81 -6.86
C GLU A 50 -1.20 0.64 -7.31
N ARG A 51 -1.50 -0.44 -8.03
CA ARG A 51 -2.87 -0.79 -8.37
C ARG A 51 -3.56 -1.43 -7.17
N ALA A 52 -4.84 -1.14 -6.99
CA ALA A 52 -5.63 -1.74 -5.93
C ALA A 52 -5.63 -3.28 -6.01
N ASP A 53 -5.69 -3.86 -7.23
CA ASP A 53 -5.66 -5.30 -7.45
C ASP A 53 -4.35 -6.00 -7.04
N ASP A 54 -3.23 -5.28 -7.04
CA ASP A 54 -1.92 -5.80 -6.63
C ASP A 54 -1.73 -5.77 -5.10
N LEU A 55 -2.63 -5.06 -4.39
CA LEU A 55 -2.56 -4.86 -2.96
C LEU A 55 -3.54 -5.77 -2.22
N ARG A 56 -3.17 -6.13 -0.99
CA ARG A 56 -4.04 -6.87 -0.08
C ARG A 56 -4.18 -6.10 1.23
N LYS A 57 -5.40 -6.02 1.76
CA LYS A 57 -5.60 -5.46 3.12
C LYS A 57 -4.88 -6.32 4.14
N SER A 58 -4.07 -5.68 4.99
CA SER A 58 -3.56 -6.30 6.20
C SER A 58 -4.69 -6.31 7.23
N VAL A 59 -4.98 -7.46 7.83
CA VAL A 59 -5.96 -7.60 8.93
C VAL A 59 -5.25 -7.51 10.28
#